data_AF-A0A7N6BJX3-F1
#
_entry.id   AF-A0A7N6BJX3-F1
#
_cell.length_a   1.000
_cell.length_b   1.000
_cell.length_c   1.000
_cell.angle_alpha   90.00
_cell.angle_beta   90.00
_cell.angle_gamma   90.00
#
_symmetry.space_group_name_H-M   'P 1'
#
loop_
_entity.id
_entity.type
_entity.pdbx_description
1 polymer ?
#
loop_
_entity_poly.entity_id
_entity_poly.type
_entity_poly.pdbx_seq_one_letter_code
_entity_poly.pdbx_strand_id
1 'polypeptide(L)'
;MALPSTVARLCRSAGRTVTSLSARHRRAVSLSSGRCYTSTSSTNNLQFKLDERTAHSSLDLFKKDTGIIYRMLGLDPSHVQDNPERFKDWAVVFGDEKISSGRHYWEVTVKKSQEFRLGVAEALMSREDCVGTNSSSWVFGYAQRKWFAMTSNKIVPVTLVGKPDRVGILLDCEAGTLGLVDVEHPRIIHTIRAEFKAPLCPAFGLWDGELLTHSGLEEPEGLK
;
A
#
# COMPACT_ATOMS: atom_id res chain seq x y z
N MET A 1 -28.12 2.90 56.49
CA MET A 1 -28.30 1.43 56.40
C MET A 1 -28.02 1.05 54.95
N ALA A 2 -27.10 0.18 54.55
CA ALA A 2 -26.06 -0.59 55.23
C ALA A 2 -25.01 -0.96 54.14
N LEU A 3 -23.72 -0.88 54.48
CA LEU A 3 -22.65 -1.76 53.96
C LEU A 3 -22.54 -2.96 54.94
N PRO A 4 -21.60 -3.93 54.83
CA PRO A 4 -20.76 -4.46 53.74
C PRO A 4 -20.71 -6.02 53.75
N SER A 5 -19.83 -6.65 52.95
CA SER A 5 -18.88 -7.75 53.30
C SER A 5 -18.59 -8.62 52.05
N THR A 6 -17.39 -8.63 51.45
CA THR A 6 -16.10 -9.22 51.88
C THR A 6 -16.16 -10.74 52.07
N VAL A 7 -15.30 -11.49 51.35
CA VAL A 7 -14.28 -12.40 51.91
C VAL A 7 -13.56 -13.14 50.77
N ALA A 8 -12.22 -13.05 50.83
CA ALA A 8 -11.23 -13.75 50.02
C ALA A 8 -11.10 -15.25 50.38
N ARG A 9 -10.41 -16.04 49.56
CA ARG A 9 -9.39 -16.99 50.05
C ARG A 9 -8.49 -17.54 48.93
N LEU A 10 -7.20 -17.53 49.26
CA LEU A 10 -6.05 -18.18 48.62
C LEU A 10 -6.03 -19.70 48.86
N CYS A 11 -5.30 -20.43 48.01
CA CYS A 11 -4.45 -21.60 48.31
C CYS A 11 -3.50 -21.83 47.11
N ARG A 12 -2.18 -21.55 47.17
CA ARG A 12 -1.02 -22.31 47.71
C ARG A 12 -0.70 -23.68 47.07
N SER A 13 0.28 -23.63 46.15
CA SER A 13 1.54 -24.41 45.99
C SER A 13 1.64 -25.92 46.33
N ALA A 14 2.25 -26.67 45.40
CA ALA A 14 3.40 -27.60 45.54
C ALA A 14 3.52 -28.41 44.21
N GLY A 15 4.65 -28.86 43.66
CA GLY A 15 6.07 -28.87 44.02
C GLY A 15 6.78 -29.98 43.22
N ARG A 16 8.09 -29.81 42.96
CA ARG A 16 9.14 -30.84 42.68
C ARG A 16 9.04 -31.61 41.33
N THR A 17 10.11 -32.06 40.64
CA THR A 17 11.55 -32.21 40.92
C THR A 17 12.32 -32.36 39.59
N VAL A 18 13.61 -32.02 39.62
CA VAL A 18 14.62 -32.23 38.56
C VAL A 18 14.98 -33.71 38.41
N THR A 19 15.20 -34.17 37.17
CA THR A 19 16.07 -35.32 36.89
C THR A 19 16.95 -35.02 35.67
N SER A 20 18.26 -35.16 35.88
CA SER A 20 19.33 -35.06 34.91
C SER A 20 19.49 -36.35 34.12
N LEU A 21 19.75 -36.28 32.81
CA LEU A 21 20.49 -37.31 32.09
C LEU A 21 21.45 -36.69 31.07
N SER A 22 22.65 -37.28 31.04
CA SER A 22 23.85 -36.77 30.39
C SER A 22 24.01 -37.28 28.96
N ALA A 23 24.66 -36.44 28.15
CA ALA A 23 25.58 -36.74 27.06
C ALA A 23 25.12 -37.61 25.88
N ARG A 24 25.24 -37.04 24.67
CA ARG A 24 26.26 -37.51 23.71
C ARG A 24 26.45 -36.50 22.58
N HIS A 25 27.72 -36.19 22.33
CA HIS A 25 28.23 -35.46 21.19
C HIS A 25 27.60 -35.90 19.86
N ARG A 26 27.15 -34.94 19.05
CA ARG A 26 27.19 -35.06 17.60
C ARG A 26 27.98 -33.90 17.02
N ARG A 27 28.89 -34.28 16.13
CA ARG A 27 29.88 -33.49 15.42
C ARG A 27 29.30 -32.18 14.86
N ALA A 28 29.96 -31.08 15.16
CA ALA A 28 29.86 -29.86 14.37
C ALA A 28 30.42 -30.16 12.98
N VAL A 29 29.58 -30.02 11.96
CA VAL A 29 30.03 -29.97 10.57
C VAL A 29 30.23 -28.51 10.24
N SER A 30 31.48 -28.09 10.16
CA SER A 30 31.87 -26.82 9.56
C SER A 30 31.57 -26.88 8.07
N LEU A 31 30.52 -26.18 7.62
CA LEU A 31 30.30 -25.94 6.20
C LEU A 31 30.90 -24.59 5.83
N SER A 32 31.75 -24.70 4.83
CA SER A 32 32.59 -23.69 4.20
C SER A 32 31.82 -22.43 3.79
N SER A 33 32.46 -21.30 4.07
CA SER A 33 32.32 -20.05 3.31
C SER A 33 32.15 -20.33 1.82
N GLY A 34 31.04 -19.87 1.25
CA GLY A 34 30.76 -20.06 -0.16
C GLY A 34 29.54 -19.29 -0.63
N ARG A 35 29.81 -18.13 -1.24
CA ARG A 35 28.96 -17.32 -2.13
C ARG A 35 27.88 -16.49 -1.45
N CYS A 36 28.27 -15.25 -1.15
CA CYS A 36 27.38 -14.11 -1.28
C CYS A 36 26.84 -14.12 -2.71
N TYR A 37 25.57 -14.49 -2.88
CA TYR A 37 24.84 -14.07 -4.06
C TYR A 37 24.72 -12.57 -3.90
N THR A 38 25.48 -11.82 -4.69
CA THR A 38 25.05 -10.48 -5.06
C THR A 38 23.70 -10.68 -5.73
N SER A 39 22.63 -10.48 -4.95
CA SER A 39 21.28 -10.35 -5.47
C SER A 39 21.35 -9.15 -6.38
N THR A 40 21.56 -9.40 -7.67
CA THR A 40 21.32 -8.41 -8.69
C THR A 40 19.83 -8.14 -8.57
N SER A 41 19.48 -6.97 -8.04
CA SER A 41 18.12 -6.48 -8.03
C SER A 41 17.63 -6.53 -9.47
N SER A 42 16.85 -7.54 -9.81
CA SER A 42 16.08 -7.56 -11.05
C SER A 42 15.08 -6.42 -10.89
N THR A 43 15.42 -5.25 -11.44
CA THR A 43 14.51 -4.12 -11.53
C THR A 43 13.32 -4.62 -12.32
N ASN A 44 12.23 -4.93 -11.62
CA ASN A 44 11.01 -5.38 -12.25
C ASN A 44 10.28 -4.12 -12.71
N ASN A 45 10.35 -3.86 -14.02
CA ASN A 45 9.60 -2.77 -14.63
C ASN A 45 8.12 -3.17 -14.66
N LEU A 46 7.41 -2.95 -13.55
CA LEU A 46 5.99 -3.21 -13.42
C LEU A 46 5.24 -2.41 -14.48
N GLN A 47 4.57 -3.11 -15.41
CA GLN A 47 3.68 -2.51 -16.38
C GLN A 47 2.25 -2.95 -16.07
N PHE A 48 1.34 -1.99 -15.86
CA PHE A 48 -0.03 -2.26 -15.49
C PHE A 48 -0.99 -1.28 -16.17
N LYS A 49 -2.26 -1.65 -16.20
CA LYS A 49 -3.40 -0.79 -16.54
C LYS A 49 -4.33 -0.67 -15.34
N LEU A 50 -5.29 0.23 -15.43
CA LEU A 50 -6.37 0.39 -14.47
C LEU A 50 -7.45 -0.66 -14.78
N ASP A 51 -7.86 -1.40 -13.76
CA ASP A 51 -8.88 -2.45 -13.91
C ASP A 51 -10.28 -1.84 -13.80
N GLU A 52 -10.96 -1.73 -14.95
CA GLU A 52 -12.33 -1.26 -15.09
C GLU A 52 -13.32 -2.03 -14.19
N ARG A 53 -13.04 -3.32 -13.90
CA ARG A 53 -13.89 -4.15 -13.03
C ARG A 53 -13.92 -3.62 -11.60
N THR A 54 -12.84 -2.97 -11.17
CA THR A 54 -12.71 -2.39 -9.83
C THR A 54 -13.19 -0.94 -9.78
N ALA A 55 -13.09 -0.20 -10.89
CA ALA A 55 -13.35 1.23 -10.93
C ALA A 55 -14.76 1.61 -10.45
N HIS A 56 -14.88 2.55 -9.54
CA HIS A 56 -16.18 3.13 -9.19
C HIS A 56 -16.85 3.78 -10.42
N SER A 57 -18.19 3.80 -10.46
CA SER A 57 -18.96 4.34 -11.60
C SER A 57 -18.75 5.82 -11.85
N SER A 58 -18.17 6.58 -10.92
CA SER A 58 -17.76 7.97 -11.12
C SER A 58 -16.41 8.15 -11.82
N LEU A 59 -15.71 7.06 -12.15
CA LEU A 59 -14.41 7.08 -12.80
C LEU A 59 -14.53 6.52 -14.21
N ASP A 60 -14.27 7.38 -15.19
CA ASP A 60 -14.27 7.04 -16.61
C ASP A 60 -12.83 6.80 -17.05
N LEU A 61 -12.54 5.59 -17.56
CA LEU A 61 -11.19 5.20 -17.97
C LEU A 61 -10.88 5.74 -19.36
N PHE A 62 -9.65 6.19 -19.58
CA PHE A 62 -9.20 6.72 -20.86
C PHE A 62 -7.74 6.38 -21.15
N LYS A 63 -7.30 6.71 -22.38
CA LYS A 63 -5.92 6.43 -22.86
C LYS A 63 -5.52 4.96 -22.71
N LYS A 64 -6.37 4.05 -23.21
CA LYS A 64 -6.14 2.59 -23.13
C LYS A 64 -5.94 2.13 -21.68
N ASP A 65 -6.82 2.59 -20.80
CA ASP A 65 -6.92 2.18 -19.39
C ASP A 65 -5.69 2.57 -18.56
N THR A 66 -5.02 3.68 -18.92
CA THR A 66 -3.91 4.23 -18.12
C THR A 66 -4.31 5.50 -17.39
N GLY A 67 -5.47 6.08 -17.72
CA GLY A 67 -5.98 7.26 -17.04
C GLY A 67 -7.42 7.10 -16.59
N ILE A 68 -7.80 7.88 -15.59
CA ILE A 68 -9.17 8.06 -15.13
C ILE A 68 -9.53 9.54 -15.07
N ILE A 69 -10.76 9.87 -15.42
CA ILE A 69 -11.36 11.20 -15.23
C ILE A 69 -12.58 11.08 -14.32
N TYR A 70 -12.68 11.98 -13.34
CA TYR A 70 -13.83 12.02 -12.45
C TYR A 70 -15.06 12.60 -13.15
N ARG A 71 -16.18 11.88 -13.11
CA ARG A 71 -17.49 12.27 -13.63
C ARG A 71 -18.45 12.49 -12.47
N MET A 72 -18.83 13.74 -12.21
CA MET A 72 -19.71 14.11 -11.10
C MET A 72 -21.06 13.38 -11.12
N LEU A 73 -21.63 13.16 -12.31
CA LEU A 73 -22.89 12.43 -12.48
C LEU A 73 -22.72 10.91 -12.59
N GLY A 74 -21.48 10.42 -12.56
CA GLY A 74 -21.18 9.04 -12.90
C GLY A 74 -21.22 8.75 -14.39
N LEU A 75 -20.82 7.53 -14.72
CA LEU A 75 -21.11 6.87 -15.99
C LEU A 75 -22.58 6.48 -16.05
N ASP A 76 -23.09 6.32 -17.26
CA ASP A 76 -24.44 5.79 -17.48
C ASP A 76 -24.52 4.36 -16.89
N PRO A 77 -25.46 4.09 -15.96
CA PRO A 77 -25.61 2.79 -15.33
C PRO A 77 -25.79 1.62 -16.31
N SER A 78 -26.35 1.87 -17.50
CA SER A 78 -26.51 0.84 -18.55
C SER A 78 -25.17 0.35 -19.12
N HIS A 79 -24.12 1.17 -19.00
CA HIS A 79 -22.76 0.85 -19.42
C HIS A 79 -21.89 0.31 -18.26
N VAL A 80 -22.38 0.33 -17.02
CA VAL A 80 -21.65 -0.13 -15.84
C VAL A 80 -22.16 -1.51 -15.43
N GLN A 81 -21.36 -2.54 -15.65
CA GLN A 81 -21.68 -3.89 -15.16
C GLN A 81 -21.56 -3.95 -13.63
N ASP A 82 -22.57 -4.55 -12.98
CA ASP A 82 -22.51 -4.88 -11.56
C ASP A 82 -21.47 -6.01 -11.38
N ASN A 83 -20.39 -5.69 -10.69
CA ASN A 83 -19.28 -6.58 -10.43
C ASN A 83 -18.95 -6.51 -8.93
N PRO A 84 -18.85 -7.65 -8.23
CA PRO A 84 -18.50 -7.66 -6.80
C PRO A 84 -17.13 -7.06 -6.50
N GLU A 85 -16.23 -6.97 -7.48
CA GLU A 85 -14.93 -6.32 -7.32
C GLU A 85 -14.98 -4.80 -7.48
N ARG A 86 -16.11 -4.23 -7.90
CA ARG A 86 -16.28 -2.80 -8.12
C ARG A 86 -16.42 -2.06 -6.79
N PHE A 87 -15.66 -0.98 -6.62
CA PHE A 87 -15.93 -0.03 -5.54
C PHE A 87 -17.28 0.64 -5.73
N LYS A 88 -18.13 0.66 -4.69
CA LYS A 88 -19.51 1.16 -4.75
C LYS A 88 -19.70 2.51 -4.07
N ASP A 89 -18.94 2.76 -3.01
CA ASP A 89 -19.12 3.96 -2.17
C ASP A 89 -18.05 5.04 -2.40
N TRP A 90 -16.89 4.65 -2.93
CA TRP A 90 -15.73 5.52 -3.06
C TRP A 90 -15.20 5.53 -4.48
N ALA A 91 -14.85 6.72 -4.98
CA ALA A 91 -14.25 6.94 -6.29
C ALA A 91 -12.81 6.39 -6.35
N VAL A 92 -12.69 5.06 -6.35
CA VAL A 92 -11.45 4.28 -6.27
C VAL A 92 -11.35 3.33 -7.46
N VAL A 93 -10.12 3.08 -7.92
CA VAL A 93 -9.78 2.08 -8.93
C VAL A 93 -8.44 1.43 -8.59
N PHE A 94 -8.27 0.14 -8.90
CA PHE A 94 -7.02 -0.60 -8.75
C PHE A 94 -6.34 -0.80 -10.11
N GLY A 95 -5.04 -1.06 -10.07
CA GLY A 95 -4.30 -1.63 -11.19
C GLY A 95 -4.63 -3.11 -11.39
N ASP A 96 -4.46 -3.61 -12.61
CA ASP A 96 -4.72 -5.00 -13.01
C ASP A 96 -3.61 -5.99 -12.58
N GLU A 97 -2.43 -5.49 -12.23
CA GLU A 97 -1.31 -6.31 -11.78
C GLU A 97 -1.25 -6.50 -10.27
N LYS A 98 -0.82 -7.70 -9.86
CA LYS A 98 -0.64 -8.09 -8.46
C LYS A 98 0.84 -8.21 -8.13
N ILE A 99 1.26 -7.50 -7.11
CA ILE A 99 2.65 -7.39 -6.66
C ILE A 99 2.82 -8.19 -5.37
N SER A 100 3.67 -9.20 -5.38
CA SER A 100 3.94 -10.04 -4.19
C SER A 100 5.39 -9.95 -3.69
N SER A 101 6.29 -9.39 -4.49
CA SER A 101 7.72 -9.28 -4.19
C SER A 101 8.39 -8.26 -5.11
N GLY A 102 9.60 -7.87 -4.77
CA GLY A 102 10.45 -6.98 -5.55
C GLY A 102 10.22 -5.50 -5.27
N ARG A 103 10.99 -4.70 -6.01
CA ARG A 103 10.97 -3.24 -5.97
C ARG A 103 10.40 -2.71 -7.28
N HIS A 104 9.39 -1.86 -7.19
CA HIS A 104 8.59 -1.40 -8.32
C HIS A 104 8.43 0.11 -8.28
N TYR A 105 8.50 0.73 -9.45
CA TYR A 105 8.36 2.17 -9.61
C TYR A 105 7.33 2.49 -10.68
N TRP A 106 6.50 3.49 -10.41
CA TRP A 106 5.62 4.11 -11.40
C TRP A 106 5.41 5.57 -11.06
N GLU A 107 5.02 6.35 -12.06
CA GLU A 107 4.70 7.76 -11.88
C GLU A 107 3.22 8.01 -12.11
N VAL A 108 2.72 9.10 -11.54
CA VAL A 108 1.33 9.54 -11.67
C VAL A 108 1.31 11.02 -11.99
N THR A 109 0.66 11.37 -13.08
CA THR A 109 0.34 12.76 -13.43
C THR A 109 -1.10 13.06 -13.01
N VAL A 110 -1.29 14.15 -12.26
CA VAL A 110 -2.62 14.56 -11.80
C VAL A 110 -2.92 15.97 -12.31
N LYS A 111 -4.04 16.16 -12.98
CA LYS A 111 -4.43 17.44 -13.57
C LYS A 111 -5.82 17.85 -13.11
N LYS A 112 -5.98 19.15 -12.86
CA LYS A 112 -7.27 19.78 -12.48
C LYS A 112 -7.95 19.15 -11.25
N SER A 113 -7.19 18.43 -10.42
CA SER A 113 -7.66 17.82 -9.18
C SER A 113 -7.08 18.52 -7.96
N GLN A 114 -7.85 18.64 -6.89
CA GLN A 114 -7.41 19.11 -5.57
C GLN A 114 -7.62 18.04 -4.48
N GLU A 115 -8.21 16.89 -4.84
CA GLU A 115 -8.45 15.79 -3.92
C GLU A 115 -8.22 14.43 -4.61
N PHE A 116 -7.13 13.75 -4.21
CA PHE A 116 -6.75 12.45 -4.76
C PHE A 116 -5.91 11.64 -3.77
N ARG A 117 -5.81 10.33 -4.00
CA ARG A 117 -4.98 9.39 -3.22
C ARG A 117 -4.24 8.43 -4.14
N LEU A 118 -2.95 8.21 -3.87
CA LEU A 118 -2.03 7.41 -4.71
C LEU A 118 -1.27 6.42 -3.84
N GLY A 119 -1.21 5.15 -4.21
CA GLY A 119 -0.36 4.20 -3.52
C GLY A 119 -0.72 2.76 -3.85
N VAL A 120 -0.83 1.93 -2.82
CA VAL A 120 -1.11 0.50 -2.93
C VAL A 120 -2.15 0.04 -1.92
N ALA A 121 -2.84 -1.04 -2.27
CA ALA A 121 -3.74 -1.74 -1.37
C ALA A 121 -3.61 -3.24 -1.57
N GLU A 122 -3.93 -4.04 -0.55
CA GLU A 122 -4.06 -5.48 -0.69
C GLU A 122 -5.15 -5.78 -1.73
N ALA A 123 -4.90 -6.76 -2.61
CA ALA A 123 -5.79 -7.08 -3.73
C ALA A 123 -7.22 -7.42 -3.29
N LEU A 124 -7.37 -7.94 -2.07
CA LEU A 124 -8.64 -8.34 -1.45
C LEU A 124 -9.19 -7.32 -0.44
N MET A 125 -8.67 -6.09 -0.45
CA MET A 125 -9.25 -5.00 0.34
C MET A 125 -10.75 -4.86 0.06
N SER A 126 -11.55 -4.60 1.11
CA SER A 126 -12.99 -4.36 0.99
C SER A 126 -13.31 -3.30 -0.07
N ARG A 127 -14.34 -3.56 -0.88
CA ARG A 127 -14.83 -2.63 -1.92
C ARG A 127 -15.78 -1.55 -1.39
N GLU A 128 -16.09 -1.60 -0.10
CA GLU A 128 -16.87 -0.60 0.64
C GLU A 128 -15.95 0.43 1.32
N ASP A 129 -14.65 0.15 1.43
CA ASP A 129 -13.68 1.01 2.07
C ASP A 129 -12.99 1.96 1.08
N CYS A 130 -12.55 3.12 1.60
CA CYS A 130 -11.68 4.01 0.86
C CYS A 130 -10.20 3.65 1.07
N VAL A 131 -9.37 3.82 0.05
CA VAL A 131 -7.92 3.60 0.18
C VAL A 131 -7.32 4.58 1.20
N GLY A 132 -6.52 4.07 2.14
CA GLY A 132 -5.93 4.81 3.26
C GLY A 132 -6.76 4.84 4.54
N THR A 133 -8.01 4.34 4.55
CA THR A 133 -8.89 4.32 5.74
C THR A 133 -8.99 2.95 6.42
N ASN A 134 -8.16 1.99 6.02
CA ASN A 134 -8.10 0.66 6.63
C ASN A 134 -6.66 0.16 6.76
N SER A 135 -6.48 -1.02 7.35
CA SER A 135 -5.15 -1.63 7.55
C SER A 135 -4.58 -2.32 6.32
N SER A 136 -5.35 -2.41 5.23
CA SER A 136 -5.01 -3.11 4.00
C SER A 136 -4.69 -2.15 2.85
N SER A 137 -4.42 -0.89 3.16
CA SER A 137 -4.05 0.13 2.16
C SER A 137 -3.09 1.17 2.72
N TRP A 138 -2.19 1.63 1.85
CA TRP A 138 -1.12 2.57 2.13
C TRP A 138 -1.04 3.56 0.97
N VAL A 139 -1.39 4.81 1.24
CA VAL A 139 -1.48 5.83 0.18
C VAL A 139 -0.95 7.17 0.65
N PHE A 140 -0.50 7.96 -0.32
CA PHE A 140 -0.30 9.39 -0.19
C PHE A 140 -1.54 10.11 -0.72
N GLY A 141 -2.16 10.93 0.14
CA GLY A 141 -3.31 11.76 -0.21
C GLY A 141 -2.91 13.21 -0.41
N TYR A 142 -3.56 13.88 -1.36
CA TYR A 142 -3.50 15.33 -1.51
C TYR A 142 -4.89 15.91 -1.29
N ALA A 143 -5.03 16.82 -0.33
CA ALA A 143 -6.27 17.52 -0.05
C ALA A 143 -5.97 18.88 0.57
N GLN A 144 -6.81 19.89 0.31
CA GLN A 144 -6.64 21.24 0.89
C GLN A 144 -5.22 21.82 0.70
N ARG A 145 -4.62 21.55 -0.47
CA ARG A 145 -3.26 21.93 -0.83
C ARG A 145 -2.15 21.35 0.04
N LYS A 146 -2.40 20.23 0.71
CA LYS A 146 -1.45 19.54 1.59
C LYS A 146 -1.37 18.07 1.23
N TRP A 147 -0.19 17.49 1.44
CA TRP A 147 0.05 16.07 1.30
C TRP A 147 -0.07 15.36 2.64
N PHE A 148 -0.50 14.11 2.60
CA PHE A 148 -0.66 13.24 3.76
C PHE A 148 -0.22 11.82 3.43
N ALA A 149 0.45 11.16 4.37
CA ALA A 149 0.63 9.72 4.37
C ALA A 149 -0.54 9.10 5.16
N MET A 150 -1.21 8.11 4.57
CA MET A 150 -2.47 7.56 5.09
C MET A 150 -2.44 6.03 5.13
N THR A 151 -2.74 5.47 6.31
CA THR A 151 -2.95 4.03 6.51
C THR A 151 -3.61 3.78 7.87
N SER A 152 -4.48 2.77 7.98
CA SER A 152 -5.10 2.36 9.24
C SER A 152 -5.81 3.51 9.97
N ASN A 153 -6.50 4.38 9.23
CA ASN A 153 -7.11 5.63 9.73
C ASN A 153 -6.14 6.64 10.36
N LYS A 154 -4.83 6.42 10.24
CA LYS A 154 -3.79 7.38 10.62
C LYS A 154 -3.49 8.27 9.43
N ILE A 155 -3.45 9.57 9.67
CA ILE A 155 -3.16 10.61 8.69
C ILE A 155 -1.99 11.42 9.20
N VAL A 156 -0.87 11.39 8.47
CA VAL A 156 0.36 12.10 8.84
C VAL A 156 0.66 13.15 7.76
N PRO A 157 0.73 14.44 8.10
CA PRO A 157 1.09 15.47 7.13
C PRO A 157 2.48 15.24 6.53
N VAL A 158 2.58 15.38 5.21
CA VAL A 158 3.85 15.34 4.48
C VAL A 158 4.21 16.76 4.07
N THR A 159 5.40 17.20 4.46
CA THR A 159 5.90 18.55 4.17
C THR A 159 6.76 18.56 2.90
N LEU A 160 7.01 19.75 2.33
CA LEU A 160 8.01 20.00 1.27
C LEU A 160 7.70 19.45 -0.14
N VAL A 161 6.52 18.88 -0.40
CA VAL A 161 6.18 18.35 -1.73
C VAL A 161 5.69 19.44 -2.71
N GLY A 162 5.02 20.50 -2.23
CA GLY A 162 4.28 21.42 -3.11
C GLY A 162 3.08 20.72 -3.79
N LYS A 163 2.66 21.20 -4.97
CA LYS A 163 1.74 20.46 -5.85
C LYS A 163 2.44 20.16 -7.18
N PRO A 164 3.23 19.08 -7.24
CA PRO A 164 3.85 18.68 -8.48
C PRO A 164 2.78 18.15 -9.45
N ASP A 165 2.93 18.44 -10.74
CA ASP A 165 2.06 17.89 -11.78
C ASP A 165 2.24 16.37 -11.93
N ARG A 166 3.40 15.85 -11.50
CA ARG A 166 3.81 14.46 -11.59
C ARG A 166 4.59 14.03 -10.36
N VAL A 167 4.23 12.88 -9.78
CA VAL A 167 4.94 12.27 -8.64
C VAL A 167 5.28 10.82 -8.95
N GLY A 168 6.35 10.33 -8.34
CA GLY A 168 6.70 8.92 -8.38
C GLY A 168 6.18 8.20 -7.14
N ILE A 169 5.88 6.92 -7.30
CA ILE A 169 5.59 5.99 -6.23
C ILE A 169 6.61 4.86 -6.32
N LEU A 170 7.28 4.60 -5.20
CA LEU A 170 8.29 3.56 -5.09
C LEU A 170 7.83 2.54 -4.05
N LEU A 171 7.55 1.32 -4.49
CA LEU A 171 7.21 0.20 -3.62
C LEU A 171 8.44 -0.69 -3.48
N ASP A 172 8.81 -1.01 -2.23
CA ASP A 172 9.80 -2.03 -1.91
C ASP A 172 9.15 -3.06 -0.99
N CYS A 173 8.82 -4.23 -1.56
CA CYS A 173 8.10 -5.28 -0.85
C CYS A 173 8.95 -5.88 0.27
N GLU A 174 10.22 -6.16 -0.01
CA GLU A 174 11.16 -6.79 0.92
C GLU A 174 11.53 -5.85 2.07
N ALA A 175 11.70 -4.55 1.80
CA ALA A 175 11.97 -3.56 2.84
C ALA A 175 10.70 -3.11 3.59
N GLY A 176 9.51 -3.46 3.08
CA GLY A 176 8.23 -3.06 3.66
C GLY A 176 8.00 -1.55 3.59
N THR A 177 8.31 -0.94 2.44
CA THR A 177 8.21 0.52 2.28
C THR A 177 7.42 0.95 1.04
N LEU A 178 6.72 2.07 1.18
CA LEU A 178 6.10 2.82 0.09
C LEU A 178 6.58 4.27 0.14
N GLY A 179 7.31 4.71 -0.87
CA GLY A 179 7.89 6.04 -1.00
C GLY A 179 7.08 6.95 -1.93
N LEU A 180 6.92 8.21 -1.53
CA LEU A 180 6.51 9.31 -2.41
C LEU A 180 7.77 9.97 -2.96
N VAL A 181 7.89 10.07 -4.28
CA VAL A 181 9.10 10.53 -4.98
C VAL A 181 8.84 11.85 -5.69
N ASP A 182 9.76 12.79 -5.52
CA ASP A 182 9.86 14.01 -6.33
C ASP A 182 10.54 13.64 -7.65
N VAL A 183 9.79 13.73 -8.77
CA VAL A 183 10.29 13.33 -10.09
C VAL A 183 11.23 14.40 -10.67
N GLU A 184 11.03 15.67 -10.33
CA GLU A 184 11.88 16.77 -10.81
C GLU A 184 13.24 16.77 -10.13
N HIS A 185 13.26 16.40 -8.85
CA HIS A 185 14.49 16.24 -8.06
C HIS A 185 14.50 14.84 -7.45
N PRO A 186 14.98 13.81 -8.17
CA PRO A 186 14.87 12.40 -7.79
C PRO A 186 15.28 12.12 -6.34
N ARG A 187 14.29 12.17 -5.45
CA ARG A 187 14.46 11.94 -4.01
C ARG A 187 13.15 11.45 -3.41
N ILE A 188 13.26 10.62 -2.38
CA ILE A 188 12.12 10.19 -1.59
C ILE A 188 11.72 11.35 -0.67
N ILE A 189 10.51 11.86 -0.83
CA ILE A 189 9.96 12.95 0.00
C ILE A 189 9.42 12.40 1.32
N HIS A 190 8.79 11.22 1.27
CA HIS A 190 8.24 10.56 2.44
C HIS A 190 8.16 9.05 2.24
N THR A 191 8.20 8.30 3.34
CA THR A 191 8.11 6.84 3.33
C THR A 191 7.08 6.36 4.33
N ILE A 192 6.12 5.58 3.85
CA ILE A 192 5.26 4.75 4.70
C ILE A 192 5.98 3.42 4.92
N ARG A 193 6.03 2.95 6.17
CA ARG A 193 6.57 1.64 6.53
C ARG A 193 5.44 0.71 6.94
N ALA A 194 5.42 -0.49 6.39
CA ALA A 194 4.39 -1.49 6.63
C ALA A 194 4.91 -2.90 6.37
N GLU A 195 4.25 -3.90 6.97
CA GLU A 195 4.47 -5.30 6.67
C GLU A 195 3.42 -5.75 5.64
N PHE A 196 3.84 -5.98 4.40
CA PHE A 196 2.94 -6.38 3.32
C PHE A 196 2.71 -7.89 3.37
N LYS A 197 1.54 -8.30 3.89
CA LYS A 197 1.22 -9.72 4.14
C LYS A 197 0.48 -10.41 3.00
N ALA A 198 -0.06 -9.63 2.09
CA ALA A 198 -0.86 -10.10 0.96
C ALA A 198 -0.39 -9.44 -0.34
N PRO A 199 -0.70 -10.04 -1.51
CA PRO A 199 -0.44 -9.41 -2.79
C PRO A 199 -1.10 -8.02 -2.87
N LEU A 200 -0.33 -7.06 -3.34
CA LEU A 200 -0.74 -5.66 -3.47
C LEU A 200 -1.15 -5.34 -4.91
N CYS A 201 -2.00 -4.34 -5.08
CA CYS A 201 -2.28 -3.70 -6.36
C CYS A 201 -1.95 -2.20 -6.24
N PRO A 202 -1.47 -1.55 -7.32
CA PRO A 202 -1.55 -0.10 -7.44
C PRO A 202 -2.98 0.36 -7.16
N ALA A 203 -3.16 1.41 -6.38
CA ALA A 203 -4.48 1.84 -5.92
C ALA A 203 -4.59 3.36 -5.95
N PHE A 204 -5.70 3.85 -6.53
CA PHE A 204 -5.91 5.26 -6.82
C PHE A 204 -7.32 5.69 -6.41
N GLY A 205 -7.42 6.84 -5.74
CA GLY A 205 -8.67 7.55 -5.49
C GLY A 205 -8.65 8.93 -6.12
N LEU A 206 -9.75 9.34 -6.74
CA LEU A 206 -9.86 10.62 -7.45
C LEU A 206 -11.26 11.22 -7.30
N TRP A 207 -11.37 12.44 -6.77
CA TRP A 207 -12.66 13.11 -6.51
C TRP A 207 -12.92 14.33 -7.39
N ASP A 208 -11.95 14.75 -8.19
CA ASP A 208 -12.06 15.79 -9.19
C ASP A 208 -10.95 15.66 -10.24
N GLY A 209 -11.11 16.30 -11.41
CA GLY A 209 -10.07 16.32 -12.44
C GLY A 209 -9.76 14.96 -13.09
N GLU A 210 -8.50 14.77 -13.45
CA GLU A 210 -8.00 13.57 -14.14
C GLU A 210 -6.65 13.10 -13.58
N LEU A 211 -6.43 11.80 -13.66
CA LEU A 211 -5.20 11.12 -13.26
C LEU A 211 -4.72 10.23 -14.40
N LEU A 212 -3.40 10.18 -14.61
CA LEU A 212 -2.74 9.34 -15.61
C LEU A 212 -1.55 8.61 -15.00
N THR A 213 -1.53 7.28 -15.09
CA THR A 213 -0.43 6.45 -14.63
C THR A 213 0.63 6.26 -15.72
N HIS A 214 1.89 6.15 -15.29
CA HIS A 214 3.04 5.88 -16.14
C HIS A 214 3.84 4.74 -15.51
N SER A 215 3.59 3.53 -16.00
CA SER A 215 4.22 2.29 -15.54
C SER A 215 5.24 1.77 -16.56
N GLY A 216 6.01 0.74 -16.21
CA GLY A 216 7.07 0.19 -17.06
C GLY A 216 8.31 1.09 -17.14
N LEU A 217 8.43 2.01 -16.17
CA LEU A 217 9.56 2.92 -16.04
C LEU A 217 10.68 2.27 -15.23
N GLU A 218 11.91 2.64 -15.54
CA GLU A 218 13.04 2.35 -14.67
C GLU A 218 13.00 3.28 -13.44
N GLU A 219 13.48 2.76 -12.32
CA GLU A 219 13.64 3.57 -11.13
C GLU A 219 14.72 4.65 -11.33
N PRO A 220 14.47 5.91 -10.96
CA PRO A 220 15.48 6.96 -10.99
C PRO A 220 16.71 6.60 -10.14
N GLU A 221 17.91 6.87 -10.68
CA GLU A 221 19.15 6.67 -9.93
C GLU A 221 19.18 7.53 -8.65
N GLY A 222 19.68 6.96 -7.55
CA GLY A 222 19.93 7.70 -6.32
C GLY A 222 18.76 7.78 -5.34
N LEU A 223 17.63 7.10 -5.60
CA LEU A 223 16.56 6.93 -4.62
C LEU A 223 17.00 5.96 -3.50
N LYS A 224 17.54 6.52 -2.41
CA LYS A 224 17.91 5.81 -1.18
C LYS A 224 17.06 6.28 0.00
#